data_AF-A0A821XZJ4-F1
#
_entry.id   AF-A0A821XZJ4-F1
#
_cell.length_a   1.000
_cell.length_b   1.000
_cell.length_c   1.000
_cell.angle_alpha   90.00
_cell.angle_beta   90.00
_cell.angle_gamma   90.00
#
_symmetry.space_group_name_H-M   'P 1'
#
loop_
_entity.id
_entity.type
_entity.pdbx_description
1 polymer ?
#
loop_
_entity_poly.entity_id
_entity_poly.type
_entity_poly.pdbx_seq_one_letter_code
_entity_poly.pdbx_strand_id
1 'polypeptide(L)'
;MTSTNDIGLAPERIQCSTTTDLNDLVCSTICENILWKPVACQQCETHFCSMCIRQWLNKNPNQCPMRCDKFIERSCSKFIAKRLVQLQIICIYQPNGCNEVIPYEALEKHEIMCGYQLLKCAGCLAEILKKDFTEHQSQCPLTVTTCADCKMVYKQNDVLQTHSDVICLKEQLRQHRQQSKYEIQQLKQQIQQTLNDQNTLLASRGIIVNDND
;
A
#
# COMPACT_ATOMS: atom_id res chain seq x y z
N MET A 1 9.77 0.92 7.22
CA MET A 1 10.85 0.03 6.76
C MET A 1 10.52 -0.35 5.33
N THR A 2 11.17 0.32 4.39
CA THR A 2 10.92 0.17 2.95
C THR A 2 11.31 -1.23 2.52
N SER A 3 10.35 -1.97 1.94
CA SER A 3 10.63 -3.12 1.08
C SER A 3 11.74 -2.72 0.12
N THR A 4 12.82 -3.51 0.05
CA THR A 4 13.90 -3.38 -0.94
C THR A 4 14.17 -1.93 -1.33
N ASN A 5 14.93 -1.19 -0.50
CA ASN A 5 15.59 0.00 -1.04
C ASN A 5 16.28 -0.45 -2.34
N ASP A 6 15.81 0.06 -3.49
CA ASP A 6 16.17 -0.39 -4.84
C ASP A 6 17.63 -0.04 -5.23
N ILE A 7 18.52 -0.14 -4.27
CA ILE A 7 19.97 0.00 -4.38
C ILE A 7 20.53 -1.39 -4.70
N GLY A 8 21.78 -1.50 -5.13
CA GLY A 8 22.40 -2.79 -5.44
C GLY A 8 22.30 -3.81 -4.30
N LEU A 9 22.27 -5.08 -4.66
CA LEU A 9 22.17 -6.23 -3.75
C LEU A 9 23.47 -6.41 -2.96
N ALA A 10 23.36 -6.44 -1.64
CA ALA A 10 24.50 -6.61 -0.76
C ALA A 10 25.22 -7.96 -1.02
N PRO A 11 26.55 -7.98 -1.23
CA PRO A 11 27.28 -9.20 -1.62
C PRO A 11 27.15 -10.36 -0.62
N GLU A 12 27.03 -10.07 0.68
CA GLU A 12 26.84 -11.06 1.75
C GLU A 12 25.55 -11.87 1.62
N ARG A 13 24.59 -11.38 0.84
CA ARG A 13 23.34 -12.08 0.55
C ARG A 13 23.48 -13.10 -0.56
N ILE A 14 24.59 -13.13 -1.29
CA ILE A 14 24.79 -14.08 -2.37
C ILE A 14 25.28 -15.40 -1.78
N GLN A 15 24.45 -16.43 -1.86
CA GLN A 15 24.83 -17.77 -1.45
C GLN A 15 25.72 -18.40 -2.53
N CYS A 16 27.03 -18.48 -2.24
CA CYS A 16 27.99 -19.11 -3.13
C CYS A 16 28.13 -20.60 -2.82
N SER A 17 27.82 -21.48 -3.76
CA SER A 17 28.16 -22.92 -3.70
C SER A 17 29.56 -23.24 -4.25
N THR A 18 30.17 -22.31 -5.00
CA THR A 18 31.51 -22.41 -5.60
C THR A 18 32.09 -21.01 -5.76
N THR A 19 33.41 -20.84 -5.65
CA THR A 19 34.15 -19.58 -5.89
C THR A 19 33.78 -18.94 -7.22
N THR A 20 32.74 -18.11 -7.22
CA THR A 20 32.22 -17.43 -8.40
C THR A 20 32.75 -16.02 -8.33
N ASP A 21 33.54 -15.62 -9.32
CA ASP A 21 33.98 -14.23 -9.44
C ASP A 21 32.76 -13.34 -9.73
N LEU A 22 32.45 -12.45 -8.80
CA LEU A 22 31.33 -11.50 -8.87
C LEU A 22 31.76 -10.12 -9.33
N ASN A 23 33.05 -9.88 -9.62
CA ASN A 23 33.57 -8.55 -9.94
C ASN A 23 32.85 -7.90 -11.13
N ASP A 24 32.51 -8.69 -12.15
CA ASP A 24 31.77 -8.22 -13.33
C ASP A 24 30.32 -7.80 -13.01
N LEU A 25 29.78 -8.20 -11.85
CA LEU A 25 28.40 -7.98 -11.43
C LEU A 25 28.26 -6.83 -10.42
N VAL A 26 29.33 -6.07 -10.17
CA VAL A 26 29.32 -4.97 -9.21
C VAL A 26 28.92 -3.65 -9.89
N CYS A 27 28.08 -2.87 -9.21
CA CYS A 27 27.75 -1.51 -9.61
C CYS A 27 28.92 -0.56 -9.29
N SER A 28 29.87 -0.49 -10.22
CA SER A 28 31.08 0.32 -10.10
C SER A 28 30.79 1.78 -9.75
N THR A 29 31.59 2.34 -8.84
CA THR A 29 31.68 3.77 -8.50
C THR A 29 30.41 4.44 -7.95
N ILE A 30 29.31 3.72 -7.72
CA ILE A 30 28.09 4.29 -7.11
C ILE A 30 27.73 3.61 -5.78
N CYS A 31 27.37 2.33 -5.81
CA CYS A 31 26.96 1.62 -4.59
C CYS A 31 27.84 0.43 -4.24
N GLU A 32 28.73 0.00 -5.14
CA GLU A 32 29.71 -1.08 -4.90
C GLU A 32 29.10 -2.44 -4.50
N ASN A 33 27.78 -2.56 -4.67
CA ASN A 33 26.99 -3.77 -4.45
C ASN A 33 26.74 -4.50 -5.78
N ILE A 34 26.20 -5.73 -5.70
CA ILE A 34 25.80 -6.50 -6.87
C ILE A 34 24.65 -5.80 -7.61
N LEU A 35 24.70 -5.79 -8.94
CA LEU A 35 23.79 -5.07 -9.81
C LEU A 35 22.32 -5.48 -9.59
N TRP A 36 21.46 -4.51 -9.26
CA TRP A 36 20.01 -4.67 -9.18
C TRP A 36 19.31 -3.99 -10.36
N LYS A 37 18.57 -4.78 -11.16
CA LYS A 37 17.90 -4.34 -12.40
C LYS A 37 18.79 -3.40 -13.23
N PRO A 38 19.98 -3.86 -13.66
CA PRO A 38 20.98 -2.97 -14.21
C PRO A 38 20.62 -2.40 -15.58
N VAL A 39 21.19 -1.22 -15.85
CA VAL A 39 21.25 -0.60 -17.18
C VAL A 39 22.71 -0.26 -17.49
N ALA A 40 23.05 -0.14 -18.77
CA ALA A 40 24.41 0.14 -19.22
C ALA A 40 24.51 1.54 -19.83
N CYS A 41 25.72 2.12 -19.79
CA CYS A 41 26.04 3.26 -20.65
C CYS A 41 26.35 2.77 -22.08
N GLN A 42 25.79 3.41 -23.10
CA GLN A 42 26.08 3.08 -24.50
C GLN A 42 27.57 3.28 -24.87
N GLN A 43 28.27 4.22 -24.24
CA GLN A 43 29.64 4.60 -24.62
C GLN A 43 30.71 3.74 -23.95
N CYS A 44 30.66 3.58 -22.62
CA CYS A 44 31.66 2.79 -21.88
C CYS A 44 31.22 1.37 -21.54
N GLU A 45 29.98 0.99 -21.88
CA GLU A 45 29.38 -0.32 -21.62
C GLU A 45 29.30 -0.74 -20.14
N THR A 46 29.68 0.15 -19.21
CA THR A 46 29.60 -0.10 -17.76
C THR A 46 28.15 -0.16 -17.28
N HIS A 47 27.86 -1.14 -16.43
CA HIS A 47 26.54 -1.37 -15.85
C HIS A 47 26.40 -0.71 -14.49
N PHE A 48 25.20 -0.20 -14.22
CA PHE A 48 24.82 0.39 -12.94
C PHE A 48 23.45 -0.11 -12.55
N CYS A 49 23.15 -0.21 -11.25
CA CYS A 49 21.78 -0.45 -10.80
C CYS A 49 20.86 0.66 -11.32
N SER A 50 19.66 0.32 -11.77
CA SER A 50 18.73 1.29 -12.36
C SER A 50 18.48 2.51 -11.48
N MET A 51 18.27 2.34 -10.18
CA MET A 51 18.07 3.51 -9.30
C MET A 51 19.37 4.24 -8.97
N CYS A 52 20.50 3.54 -8.85
CA CYS A 52 21.80 4.16 -8.61
C CYS A 52 22.13 5.17 -9.70
N ILE A 53 21.99 4.79 -10.97
CA ILE A 53 22.26 5.71 -12.08
C ILE A 53 21.20 6.82 -12.18
N ARG A 54 19.91 6.54 -11.93
CA ARG A 54 18.87 7.57 -11.91
C ARG A 54 19.16 8.63 -10.83
N GLN A 55 19.52 8.21 -9.63
CA GLN A 55 19.90 9.13 -8.55
C GLN A 55 21.16 9.93 -8.87
N TRP A 56 22.14 9.31 -9.51
CA TRP A 56 23.35 9.99 -9.98
C TRP A 56 23.01 11.09 -10.99
N LEU A 57 22.21 10.77 -12.02
CA LEU A 57 21.82 11.71 -13.07
C LEU A 57 20.94 12.85 -12.56
N ASN A 58 20.15 12.63 -11.52
CA ASN A 58 19.42 13.71 -10.85
C ASN A 58 20.35 14.75 -10.22
N LYS A 59 21.54 14.35 -9.76
CA LYS A 59 22.54 15.25 -9.16
C LYS A 59 23.55 15.78 -10.18
N ASN A 60 23.85 14.98 -11.20
CA ASN A 60 24.82 15.28 -12.25
C ASN A 60 24.14 15.06 -13.62
N PRO A 61 23.34 16.03 -14.10
CA PRO A 61 22.56 15.88 -15.32
C PRO A 61 23.42 15.45 -16.51
N ASN A 62 23.01 14.37 -17.18
CA ASN A 62 23.67 13.77 -18.34
C ASN A 62 25.10 13.27 -18.14
N GLN A 63 25.68 13.36 -16.95
CA GLN A 63 27.07 12.97 -16.72
C GLN A 63 27.17 11.48 -16.40
N CYS A 64 27.91 10.72 -17.21
CA CYS A 64 28.19 9.32 -16.89
C CYS A 64 29.14 9.20 -15.67
N PRO A 65 28.90 8.26 -14.73
CA PRO A 65 29.83 8.00 -13.63
C PRO A 65 31.26 7.67 -14.08
N MET A 66 31.41 7.04 -15.26
CA MET A 66 32.70 6.77 -15.90
C MET A 66 33.28 7.96 -16.68
N ARG A 67 32.70 9.15 -16.53
CA ARG A 67 33.14 10.41 -17.16
C ARG A 67 33.12 10.39 -18.70
N CYS A 68 32.19 9.64 -19.28
CA CYS A 68 31.85 9.79 -20.70
C CYS A 68 31.19 11.16 -20.96
N ASP A 69 31.20 11.60 -22.22
CA ASP A 69 30.64 12.91 -22.64
C ASP A 69 29.15 13.07 -22.25
N LYS A 70 28.37 12.00 -22.45
CA LYS A 70 27.01 11.89 -21.92
C LYS A 70 26.65 10.46 -21.55
N PHE A 71 25.84 10.29 -20.51
CA PHE A 71 25.19 9.02 -20.25
C PHE A 71 24.05 8.80 -21.25
N ILE A 72 24.15 7.74 -22.05
CA ILE A 72 23.06 7.26 -22.89
C ILE A 72 22.68 5.88 -22.38
N GLU A 73 21.45 5.73 -21.89
CA GLU A 73 20.99 4.46 -21.34
C GLU A 73 20.87 3.40 -22.44
N ARG A 74 21.38 2.21 -22.14
CA ARG A 74 21.23 0.99 -22.93
C ARG A 74 20.77 -0.14 -22.03
N SER A 75 20.10 -1.13 -22.61
CA SER A 75 19.75 -2.36 -21.90
C SER A 75 20.98 -3.08 -21.36
N CYS A 76 20.80 -3.82 -20.27
CA CYS A 76 21.79 -4.72 -19.73
C CYS A 76 22.31 -5.70 -20.80
N SER A 77 23.60 -6.02 -20.75
CA SER A 77 24.19 -6.97 -21.69
C SER A 77 23.68 -8.38 -21.39
N LYS A 78 23.57 -9.21 -22.43
CA LYS A 78 23.13 -10.61 -22.27
C LYS A 78 24.05 -11.42 -21.35
N PHE A 79 25.35 -11.10 -21.34
CA PHE A 79 26.33 -11.73 -20.47
C PHE A 79 26.04 -11.45 -19.00
N ILE A 80 25.90 -10.16 -18.63
CA ILE A 80 25.60 -9.75 -17.26
C ILE A 80 24.24 -10.29 -16.82
N ALA A 81 23.20 -10.17 -17.66
CA ALA A 81 21.89 -10.71 -17.35
C ALA A 81 21.92 -12.22 -17.06
N LYS A 82 22.61 -13.01 -17.89
CA LYS A 82 22.74 -14.46 -17.69
C LYS A 82 23.46 -14.81 -16.38
N ARG A 83 24.50 -14.05 -16.03
CA ARG A 83 25.25 -14.24 -14.78
C ARG A 83 24.42 -13.85 -13.55
N LEU A 84 23.61 -12.79 -13.62
CA LEU A 84 22.72 -12.39 -12.52
C LEU A 84 21.65 -13.45 -12.22
N VAL A 85 21.04 -14.05 -13.25
CA VAL A 85 20.00 -15.08 -13.07
C VAL A 85 20.55 -16.36 -12.40
N GLN A 86 21.86 -16.61 -12.49
CA GLN A 86 22.50 -17.75 -11.82
C GLN A 86 22.69 -17.53 -10.32
N LEU A 87 22.50 -16.31 -9.81
CA LEU A 87 22.68 -16.00 -8.39
C LEU A 87 21.57 -16.63 -7.55
N GLN A 88 21.99 -17.24 -6.44
CA GLN A 88 21.15 -17.69 -5.35
C GLN A 88 21.25 -16.67 -4.22
N ILE A 89 20.13 -16.09 -3.80
CA ILE A 89 20.11 -14.89 -2.96
C ILE A 89 19.37 -15.17 -1.67
N ILE A 90 20.01 -14.94 -0.54
CA ILE A 90 19.42 -15.03 0.79
C ILE A 90 18.46 -13.85 1.00
N CYS A 91 17.27 -14.14 1.50
CA CYS A 91 16.24 -13.14 1.83
C CYS A 91 16.79 -12.02 2.74
N ILE A 92 16.41 -10.75 2.51
CA ILE A 92 16.73 -9.66 3.45
C ILE A 92 16.19 -9.90 4.87
N TYR A 93 15.14 -10.71 5.02
CA TYR A 93 14.51 -11.03 6.30
C TYR A 93 15.09 -12.31 6.94
N GLN A 94 16.26 -12.78 6.51
CA GLN A 94 16.97 -13.88 7.16
C GLN A 94 17.23 -13.62 8.66
N PRO A 95 17.61 -12.41 9.11
CA PRO A 95 17.71 -12.10 10.54
C PRO A 95 16.40 -12.28 11.33
N ASN A 96 15.24 -12.18 10.64
CA ASN A 96 13.93 -12.39 11.25
C ASN A 96 13.46 -13.87 11.17
N GLY A 97 14.25 -14.75 10.53
CA GLY A 97 13.97 -16.19 10.43
C GLY A 97 13.61 -16.69 9.02
N CYS A 98 13.67 -15.85 7.97
CA CYS A 98 13.48 -16.34 6.60
C CYS A 98 14.73 -17.05 6.07
N ASN A 99 14.71 -18.38 6.03
CA ASN A 99 15.82 -19.19 5.50
C ASN A 99 15.71 -19.49 3.99
N GLU A 100 14.84 -18.78 3.28
CA GLU A 100 14.67 -18.99 1.84
C GLU A 100 15.86 -18.46 1.04
N VAL A 101 16.20 -19.22 -0.01
CA VAL A 101 17.22 -18.91 -0.99
C VAL A 101 16.48 -18.70 -2.31
N ILE A 102 16.54 -17.47 -2.82
CA ILE A 102 15.66 -17.00 -3.88
C ILE A 102 16.47 -16.71 -5.14
N PRO A 103 16.02 -17.17 -6.32
CA PRO A 103 16.66 -16.78 -7.57
C PRO A 103 16.44 -15.28 -7.86
N TYR A 104 17.39 -14.66 -8.54
CA TYR A 104 17.39 -13.22 -8.84
C TYR A 104 16.06 -12.67 -9.35
N GLU A 105 15.41 -13.37 -10.27
CA GLU A 105 14.16 -12.95 -10.91
C GLU A 105 12.94 -12.98 -9.97
N ALA A 106 12.96 -13.84 -8.96
CA ALA A 106 11.87 -14.00 -8.00
C ALA A 106 12.05 -13.16 -6.72
N LEU A 107 13.22 -12.54 -6.55
CA LEU A 107 13.61 -11.88 -5.30
C LEU A 107 12.63 -10.78 -4.87
N GLU A 108 12.30 -9.86 -5.78
CA GLU A 108 11.38 -8.75 -5.50
C GLU A 108 10.01 -9.26 -5.05
N LYS A 109 9.47 -10.24 -5.78
CA LYS A 109 8.18 -10.84 -5.47
C LYS A 109 8.20 -11.54 -4.10
N HIS A 110 9.27 -12.28 -3.80
CA HIS A 110 9.44 -12.92 -2.51
C HIS A 110 9.46 -11.87 -1.39
N GLU A 111 10.29 -10.83 -1.49
CA GLU A 111 10.50 -9.87 -0.40
C GLU A 111 9.26 -9.00 -0.13
N ILE A 112 8.43 -8.74 -1.14
CA ILE A 112 7.12 -8.10 -0.97
C ILE A 112 6.14 -9.02 -0.20
N MET A 113 6.18 -10.32 -0.44
CA MET A 113 5.24 -11.28 0.15
C MET A 113 5.78 -11.99 1.41
N CYS A 114 7.05 -11.78 1.76
CA CYS A 114 7.73 -12.54 2.80
C CYS A 114 7.05 -12.36 4.16
N GLY A 115 6.65 -13.47 4.76
CA GLY A 115 5.97 -13.49 6.07
C GLY A 115 6.87 -13.02 7.22
N TYR A 116 8.18 -12.97 7.02
CA TYR A 116 9.17 -12.55 8.02
C TYR A 116 9.48 -11.05 7.98
N GLN A 117 8.83 -10.29 7.10
CA GLN A 117 8.84 -8.83 7.16
C GLN A 117 8.20 -8.37 8.47
N LEU A 118 8.86 -7.46 9.20
CA LEU A 118 8.27 -6.83 10.38
C LEU A 118 7.31 -5.70 9.97
N LEU A 119 6.11 -5.73 10.53
CA LEU A 119 5.09 -4.70 10.40
C LEU A 119 4.86 -4.05 11.76
N LYS A 120 4.74 -2.72 11.74
CA LYS A 120 4.47 -1.95 12.95
C LYS A 120 2.96 -1.87 13.19
N CYS A 121 2.51 -2.35 14.35
CA CYS A 121 1.12 -2.23 14.75
C CYS A 121 0.75 -0.76 14.98
N ALA A 122 -0.35 -0.28 14.39
CA ALA A 122 -0.81 1.10 14.57
C ALA A 122 -1.36 1.37 15.99
N GLY A 123 -1.79 0.32 16.70
CA GLY A 123 -2.32 0.42 18.06
C GLY A 123 -1.20 0.41 19.11
N CYS A 124 -0.53 -0.72 19.27
CA CYS A 124 0.48 -0.90 20.32
C CYS A 124 1.91 -0.52 19.91
N LEU A 125 2.14 -0.14 18.65
CA LEU A 125 3.46 0.21 18.09
C LEU A 125 4.50 -0.91 18.08
N ALA A 126 4.13 -2.13 18.50
CA ALA A 126 5.00 -3.30 18.45
C ALA A 126 5.31 -3.70 17.00
N GLU A 127 6.51 -4.24 16.79
CA GLU A 127 6.93 -4.84 15.52
C GLU A 127 6.58 -6.32 15.52
N ILE A 128 5.75 -6.73 14.58
CA ILE A 128 5.18 -8.08 14.49
C ILE A 128 5.49 -8.64 13.10
N LEU A 129 5.83 -9.92 12.99
CA LEU A 129 6.05 -10.55 11.70
C LEU A 129 4.76 -10.54 10.88
N LYS A 130 4.86 -10.27 9.57
CA LYS A 130 3.73 -10.17 8.65
C LYS A 130 2.83 -11.41 8.69
N LYS A 131 3.41 -12.60 8.83
CA LYS A 131 2.66 -13.86 8.96
C LYS A 131 1.79 -13.94 10.22
N ASP A 132 2.19 -13.27 11.29
CA ASP A 132 1.51 -13.27 12.60
C ASP A 132 0.66 -12.00 12.81
N PHE A 133 0.75 -11.03 11.87
CA PHE A 133 0.14 -9.72 12.03
C PHE A 133 -1.38 -9.76 12.06
N THR A 134 -2.02 -10.62 11.27
CA THR A 134 -3.48 -10.76 11.24
C THR A 134 -4.02 -11.26 12.59
N GLU A 135 -3.35 -12.26 13.17
CA GLU A 135 -3.70 -12.77 14.50
C GLU A 135 -3.50 -11.69 15.56
N HIS A 136 -2.34 -11.04 15.57
CA HIS A 136 -2.06 -9.91 16.46
C HIS A 136 -3.13 -8.81 16.35
N GLN A 137 -3.50 -8.40 15.14
CA GLN A 137 -4.47 -7.32 14.92
C GLN A 137 -5.85 -7.65 15.51
N SER A 138 -6.24 -8.94 15.51
CA SER A 138 -7.50 -9.40 16.09
C SER A 138 -7.53 -9.40 17.62
N GLN A 139 -6.36 -9.49 18.25
CA GLN A 139 -6.21 -9.59 19.71
C GLN A 139 -5.59 -8.33 20.34
N CYS A 140 -5.07 -7.40 19.53
CA CYS A 140 -4.31 -6.26 20.00
C CYS A 140 -5.23 -5.25 20.72
N PRO A 141 -5.06 -5.06 22.05
CA PRO A 141 -5.97 -4.24 22.86
C PRO A 141 -6.02 -2.77 22.40
N LEU A 142 -4.94 -2.28 21.80
CA LEU A 142 -4.80 -0.88 21.42
C LEU A 142 -5.19 -0.61 19.96
N THR A 143 -5.54 -1.65 19.18
CA THR A 143 -6.00 -1.47 17.82
C THR A 143 -7.40 -0.85 17.82
N VAL A 144 -7.58 0.16 16.97
CA VAL A 144 -8.87 0.77 16.72
C VAL A 144 -9.59 -0.05 15.64
N THR A 145 -10.86 -0.37 15.88
CA THR A 145 -11.72 -1.10 14.95
C THR A 145 -13.04 -0.39 14.75
N THR A 146 -13.74 -0.73 13.67
CA THR A 146 -15.04 -0.16 13.32
C THR A 146 -16.12 -1.22 13.54
N CYS A 147 -17.16 -0.87 14.28
CA CYS A 147 -18.33 -1.73 14.48
C CYS A 147 -19.00 -2.06 13.14
N ALA A 148 -19.26 -3.34 12.88
CA ALA A 148 -19.96 -3.77 11.67
C ALA A 148 -21.41 -3.26 11.63
N ASP A 149 -22.06 -3.15 12.78
CA ASP A 149 -23.50 -2.86 12.86
C ASP A 149 -23.79 -1.36 12.96
N CYS A 150 -23.16 -0.64 13.90
CA CYS A 150 -23.43 0.79 14.11
C CYS A 150 -22.37 1.73 13.50
N LYS A 151 -21.32 1.18 12.89
CA LYS A 151 -20.21 1.93 12.24
C LYS A 151 -19.39 2.84 13.16
N MET A 152 -19.56 2.77 14.48
CA MET A 152 -18.71 3.48 15.44
C MET A 152 -17.28 2.94 15.46
N VAL A 153 -16.33 3.84 15.63
CA VAL A 153 -14.90 3.52 15.75
C VAL A 153 -14.51 3.49 17.23
N TYR A 154 -13.86 2.40 17.68
CA TYR A 154 -13.50 2.20 19.09
C TYR A 154 -12.19 1.40 19.24
N LYS A 155 -11.54 1.48 20.40
CA LYS A 155 -10.36 0.65 20.73
C LYS A 155 -10.80 -0.69 21.31
N GLN A 156 -10.12 -1.79 20.93
CA GLN A 156 -10.50 -3.13 21.39
C GLN A 156 -10.50 -3.29 22.92
N ASN A 157 -9.57 -2.67 23.65
CA ASN A 157 -9.54 -2.73 25.12
C ASN A 157 -10.67 -1.95 25.80
N ASP A 158 -11.23 -0.95 25.11
CA ASP A 158 -12.24 -0.07 25.65
C ASP A 158 -13.65 -0.52 25.25
N VAL A 159 -13.81 -1.71 24.64
CA VAL A 159 -15.11 -2.26 24.18
C VAL A 159 -16.17 -2.18 25.27
N LEU A 160 -15.89 -2.67 26.47
CA LEU A 160 -16.88 -2.69 27.55
C LEU A 160 -17.34 -1.28 27.96
N GLN A 161 -16.49 -0.26 27.82
CA GLN A 161 -16.80 1.12 28.21
C GLN A 161 -17.35 1.97 27.06
N THR A 162 -16.87 1.76 25.84
CA THR A 162 -17.12 2.62 24.69
C THR A 162 -18.01 1.99 23.63
N HIS A 163 -18.10 0.66 23.60
CA HIS A 163 -18.81 -0.08 22.56
C HIS A 163 -19.30 -1.48 23.00
N SER A 164 -19.98 -1.56 24.14
CA SER A 164 -20.68 -2.79 24.55
C SER A 164 -21.96 -3.02 23.72
N ASP A 165 -22.55 -4.21 23.77
CA ASP A 165 -23.80 -4.51 23.04
C ASP A 165 -24.90 -3.47 23.32
N VAL A 166 -25.02 -3.05 24.58
CA VAL A 166 -25.98 -2.02 24.99
C VAL A 166 -25.65 -0.66 24.38
N ILE A 167 -24.37 -0.28 24.30
CA ILE A 167 -23.95 0.99 23.68
C ILE A 167 -24.13 0.92 22.16
N CYS A 168 -23.78 -0.20 21.54
CA CYS A 168 -23.97 -0.46 20.11
C CYS A 168 -25.46 -0.35 19.73
N LEU A 169 -26.35 -1.06 20.44
CA LEU A 169 -27.79 -1.00 20.21
C LEU A 169 -28.37 0.40 20.44
N LYS A 170 -27.91 1.13 21.46
CA LYS A 170 -28.32 2.54 21.67
C LYS A 170 -27.95 3.42 20.50
N GLU A 171 -26.76 3.22 19.93
CA GLU A 171 -26.32 3.98 18.76
C GLU A 171 -27.07 3.58 17.49
N GLN A 172 -27.31 2.29 17.25
CA GLN A 172 -28.17 1.84 16.14
C GLN A 172 -29.59 2.43 16.24
N LEU A 173 -30.20 2.40 17.43
CA LEU A 173 -31.52 2.98 17.66
C LEU A 173 -31.53 4.50 17.43
N ARG A 174 -30.45 5.19 17.80
CA ARG A 174 -30.29 6.63 17.52
C ARG A 174 -30.23 6.88 16.02
N GLN A 175 -29.43 6.11 15.29
CA GLN A 175 -29.28 6.21 13.83
C GLN A 175 -30.61 5.92 13.13
N HIS A 176 -31.28 4.82 13.45
CA HIS A 176 -32.60 4.51 12.90
C HIS A 176 -33.63 5.60 13.20
N ARG A 177 -33.67 6.14 14.43
CA ARG A 177 -34.57 7.26 14.77
C ARG A 177 -34.28 8.52 13.96
N GLN A 178 -33.01 8.84 13.72
CA GLN A 178 -32.63 9.98 12.89
C GLN A 178 -33.02 9.75 11.43
N GLN A 179 -32.76 8.55 10.90
CA GLN A 179 -33.14 8.19 9.55
C GLN A 179 -34.65 8.27 9.34
N SER A 180 -35.45 7.65 10.21
CA SER A 180 -36.91 7.71 10.11
C SER A 180 -37.43 9.15 10.24
N LYS A 181 -36.83 9.98 11.11
CA LYS A 181 -37.21 11.41 11.20
C LYS A 181 -36.95 12.16 9.90
N TYR A 182 -35.79 11.92 9.28
CA TYR A 182 -35.44 12.51 8.00
C TYR A 182 -36.39 12.07 6.89
N GLU A 183 -36.68 10.77 6.78
CA GLU A 183 -37.63 10.22 5.81
C GLU A 183 -39.04 10.78 5.99
N ILE A 184 -39.53 10.87 7.24
CA ILE A 184 -40.83 11.50 7.54
C ILE A 184 -40.84 12.97 7.13
N GLN A 185 -39.74 13.70 7.34
CA GLN A 185 -39.66 15.11 6.95
C GLN A 185 -39.69 15.27 5.42
N GLN A 186 -39.00 14.39 4.69
CA GLN A 186 -39.03 14.36 3.22
C GLN A 186 -40.44 14.04 2.69
N LEU A 187 -41.10 13.01 3.24
CA LEU A 187 -42.46 12.64 2.88
C LEU A 187 -43.46 13.79 3.14
N LYS A 188 -43.34 14.48 4.27
CA LYS A 188 -44.18 15.66 4.57
C LYS A 188 -44.01 16.77 3.54
N GLN A 189 -42.77 17.04 3.12
CA GLN A 189 -42.49 18.04 2.08
C GLN A 189 -43.09 17.62 0.73
N GLN A 190 -42.97 16.34 0.36
CA GLN A 190 -43.56 15.81 -0.89
C GLN A 190 -45.08 15.87 -0.90
N ILE A 191 -45.73 15.52 0.22
CA ILE A 191 -47.20 15.61 0.36
C ILE A 191 -47.65 17.07 0.23
N GLN A 192 -46.96 18.00 0.90
CA GLN A 192 -47.31 19.42 0.84
C GLN A 192 -47.17 19.97 -0.59
N GLN A 193 -46.10 19.57 -1.31
CA GLN A 193 -45.92 19.97 -2.69
C GLN A 193 -47.05 19.43 -3.58
N THR A 194 -47.38 18.15 -3.43
CA THR A 194 -48.45 17.50 -4.21
C THR A 194 -49.80 18.17 -3.97
N LEU A 195 -50.11 18.56 -2.72
CA LEU A 195 -51.32 19.30 -2.38
C LEU A 195 -51.35 20.69 -3.04
N ASN A 196 -50.23 21.41 -3.02
CA ASN A 196 -50.12 22.72 -3.66
C ASN A 196 -50.31 22.62 -5.18
N ASP A 197 -49.72 21.60 -5.81
CA ASP A 197 -49.85 21.33 -7.23
C ASP A 197 -51.31 20.99 -7.59
N GLN A 198 -51.96 20.12 -6.80
CA GLN A 198 -53.39 19.79 -6.96
C GLN A 198 -54.29 21.02 -6.83
N ASN A 199 -54.07 21.87 -5.82
CA ASN A 199 -54.84 23.10 -5.63
C ASN A 199 -54.67 24.09 -6.79
N THR A 200 -53.46 24.18 -7.33
CA THR A 200 -53.16 25.03 -8.50
C THR A 200 -53.85 24.49 -9.75
N LEU A 201 -53.86 23.17 -9.94
CA LEU A 201 -54.58 22.51 -11.03
C LEU A 201 -56.11 22.70 -10.91
N LEU A 202 -56.68 22.59 -9.71
CA LEU A 202 -58.10 22.83 -9.47
C LEU A 202 -58.49 24.30 -9.71
N ALA A 203 -57.67 25.25 -9.26
CA ALA A 203 -57.87 26.67 -9.52
C ALA A 203 -57.80 27.00 -11.02
N SER A 204 -56.89 26.38 -11.77
CA SER A 204 -56.78 26.54 -13.22
C SER A 204 -57.96 25.97 -14.01
N ARG A 205 -58.73 25.05 -13.40
CA ARG A 205 -59.93 24.41 -13.98
C ARG A 205 -61.25 25.13 -13.66
N GLY A 206 -61.25 26.19 -12.85
CA GLY A 206 -62.39 27.11 -12.71
C GLY A 206 -63.63 26.56 -11.99
N ILE A 207 -63.49 25.66 -11.00
CA ILE A 207 -64.62 25.23 -10.18
C ILE A 207 -64.76 26.19 -8.98
N ILE A 208 -65.71 27.12 -9.08
CA ILE A 208 -66.21 27.91 -7.95
C ILE A 208 -67.04 26.96 -7.08
N VAL A 209 -66.61 26.73 -5.83
CA VAL A 209 -67.49 26.13 -4.82
C VAL A 209 -68.47 27.24 -4.42
N ASN A 210 -69.69 27.17 -4.97
CA ASN A 210 -70.80 28.00 -4.52
C ASN A 210 -71.28 27.45 -3.18
N ASP A 211 -70.94 28.14 -2.09
CA ASP A 211 -71.74 28.11 -0.87
C ASP A 211 -72.97 29.00 -1.12
N ASN A 212 -74.14 28.38 -1.33
CA ASN A 212 -75.43 29.06 -1.27
C ASN A 212 -76.23 28.54 -0.07
N ASP A 213 -76.61 29.50 0.77
CA ASP A 213 -77.65 29.55 1.82
C ASP A 213 -77.57 28.60 3.04
#